data_AF-A0A6I7QPK0-F1
#
_entry.id   AF-A0A6I7QPK0-F1
#
_cell.length_a   1.000
_cell.length_b   1.000
_cell.length_c   1.000
_cell.angle_alpha   90.00
_cell.angle_beta   90.00
_cell.angle_gamma   90.00
#
_symmetry.space_group_name_H-M   'P 1'
#
loop_
_entity.id
_entity.type
_entity.pdbx_description
1 polymer ?
#
loop_
_entity_poly.entity_id
_entity_poly.type
_entity_poly.pdbx_seq_one_letter_code
_entity_poly.pdbx_strand_id
1 'polypeptide(L)'
;MIVLDTNVLSEIMKPNPDTHVLSWVDSVPPRDIAITAITVAEILYGIGRLPDGSRLRKLMSAAAAVFKEDFTDRVLEFDADAAVEYAALVVEREAAGLSIPMADAQIAAVCRVQACTLATRNVRDFQGTGVTTVNPWNDDPYPRTNAEEGGRTG
;
A
#
# COMPACT_ATOMS: atom_id res chain seq x y z
N MET A 1 2.70 -1.26 -12.36
CA MET A 1 2.49 -0.17 -11.38
C MET A 1 2.57 -0.76 -9.98
N ILE A 2 3.11 0.00 -9.04
CA ILE A 2 3.24 -0.34 -7.61
C ILE A 2 2.40 0.66 -6.82
N VAL A 3 1.60 0.18 -5.88
CA VAL A 3 0.83 1.02 -4.95
C VAL A 3 1.49 0.97 -3.58
N LEU A 4 1.79 2.12 -2.99
CA LEU A 4 2.28 2.18 -1.62
C LEU A 4 1.11 2.10 -0.63
N ASP A 5 1.20 1.16 0.29
CA ASP A 5 0.37 1.12 1.48
C ASP A 5 0.75 2.25 2.45
N THR A 6 -0.14 2.58 3.38
CA THR A 6 0.01 3.65 4.37
C THR A 6 1.25 3.48 5.22
N ASN A 7 1.63 2.25 5.58
CA ASN A 7 2.85 2.01 6.34
C ASN A 7 4.12 2.33 5.55
N VAL A 8 4.16 2.08 4.24
CA VAL A 8 5.32 2.39 3.39
C VAL A 8 5.42 3.90 3.17
N LEU A 9 4.31 4.55 2.81
CA LEU A 9 4.29 6.00 2.63
C LEU A 9 4.65 6.73 3.93
N SER A 10 4.11 6.29 5.07
CA SER A 10 4.44 6.86 6.37
C SER A 10 5.93 6.69 6.72
N GLU A 11 6.56 5.59 6.31
CA GLU A 11 7.98 5.35 6.56
C GLU A 11 8.85 6.35 5.80
N ILE A 12 8.62 6.53 4.50
CA ILE A 12 9.41 7.46 3.66
C ILE A 12 9.22 8.93 4.04
N MET A 13 8.11 9.27 4.69
CA MET A 13 7.85 10.62 5.22
C MET A 13 8.55 10.90 6.56
N LYS A 14 9.19 9.90 7.20
CA LYS A 14 9.91 10.10 8.47
C LYS A 14 11.22 10.89 8.25
N PRO A 15 11.67 11.65 9.26
CA PRO A 15 12.99 12.30 9.21
C PRO A 15 14.17 11.32 9.07
N ASN A 16 14.01 10.08 9.56
CA ASN A 16 15.00 9.03 9.48
C ASN A 16 14.30 7.72 9.09
N PRO A 17 14.04 7.48 7.79
CA PRO A 17 13.36 6.29 7.30
C PRO A 17 14.25 5.04 7.40
N ASP A 18 13.64 3.86 7.36
CA ASP A 18 14.36 2.60 7.18
C ASP A 18 15.14 2.61 5.84
N THR A 19 16.42 2.21 5.88
CA THR A 19 17.31 2.26 4.73
C THR A 19 16.93 1.27 3.63
N HIS A 20 16.35 0.12 3.97
CA HIS A 20 15.89 -0.85 2.97
C HIS A 20 14.69 -0.30 2.21
N VAL A 21 13.75 0.32 2.94
CA VAL A 21 12.57 0.93 2.34
C VAL A 21 12.97 2.07 1.40
N LEU A 22 13.87 2.95 1.85
CA LEU A 22 14.35 4.05 1.01
C LEU A 22 15.06 3.54 -0.25
N SER A 23 16.00 2.60 -0.09
CA SER A 23 16.73 1.98 -1.21
C SER A 23 15.79 1.30 -2.21
N TRP A 24 14.76 0.60 -1.71
CA TRP A 24 13.78 -0.05 -2.57
C TRP A 24 12.92 0.98 -3.31
N VAL A 25 12.43 2.04 -2.65
CA VAL A 25 11.66 3.10 -3.31
C VAL A 25 12.50 3.79 -4.39
N ASP A 26 13.76 4.10 -4.09
CA ASP A 26 14.70 4.71 -5.05
C ASP A 26 14.99 3.82 -6.27
N SER A 27 14.80 2.50 -6.14
CA SER A 27 14.97 1.54 -7.24
C SER A 27 13.78 1.50 -8.21
N VAL A 28 12.61 2.03 -7.81
CA VAL A 28 11.39 2.02 -8.62
C VAL A 28 11.24 3.38 -9.31
N PRO A 29 10.98 3.43 -10.64
CA PRO A 29 10.74 4.70 -11.31
C PRO A 29 9.55 5.44 -10.66
N PRO A 30 9.68 6.73 -10.29
CA PRO A 30 8.63 7.46 -9.59
C PRO A 30 7.26 7.41 -10.27
N ARG A 31 7.24 7.46 -11.62
CA ARG A 31 6.00 7.35 -12.43
C ARG A 31 5.25 6.03 -12.27
N ASP A 32 5.93 4.97 -11.84
CA ASP A 32 5.36 3.64 -11.67
C ASP A 32 4.83 3.41 -10.24
N ILE A 33 5.01 4.41 -9.34
CA ILE A 33 4.53 4.40 -7.96
C ILE A 33 3.22 5.19 -7.89
N ALA A 34 2.21 4.62 -7.24
CA ALA A 34 0.93 5.23 -6.96
C ALA A 34 0.55 5.03 -5.48
N ILE A 35 -0.51 5.69 -5.05
CA ILE A 35 -1.16 5.49 -3.75
C ILE A 35 -2.67 5.37 -3.96
N THR A 36 -3.41 4.91 -2.97
CA THR A 36 -4.89 4.93 -3.03
C THR A 36 -5.46 6.14 -2.32
N ALA A 37 -6.70 6.52 -2.65
CA ALA A 37 -7.45 7.50 -1.86
C ALA A 37 -7.64 7.06 -0.39
N ILE A 38 -7.63 5.75 -0.11
CA ILE A 38 -7.68 5.20 1.25
C ILE A 38 -6.40 5.55 2.00
N THR A 39 -5.25 5.35 1.37
CA THR A 39 -3.94 5.73 1.92
C THR A 39 -3.88 7.22 2.24
N VAL A 40 -4.39 8.07 1.34
CA VAL A 40 -4.51 9.52 1.57
C VAL A 40 -5.37 9.81 2.80
N ALA A 41 -6.55 9.18 2.90
CA ALA A 41 -7.46 9.35 4.03
C ALA A 41 -6.81 8.94 5.36
N GLU A 42 -6.10 7.81 5.41
CA GLU A 42 -5.43 7.34 6.63
C GLU A 42 -4.31 8.28 7.09
N ILE A 43 -3.48 8.79 6.16
CA ILE A 43 -2.44 9.76 6.48
C ILE A 43 -3.05 11.05 7.03
N LEU A 44 -4.05 11.62 6.34
CA LEU A 44 -4.71 12.85 6.77
C LEU A 44 -5.41 12.68 8.12
N TYR A 45 -6.07 11.54 8.35
CA TYR A 45 -6.67 11.20 9.63
C TYR A 45 -5.61 11.11 10.75
N GLY A 46 -4.50 10.42 10.49
CA GLY A 46 -3.39 10.31 11.44
C GLY A 46 -2.83 11.68 11.86
N ILE A 47 -2.64 12.59 10.90
CA ILE A 47 -2.18 13.96 11.18
C ILE A 47 -3.27 14.75 11.92
N GLY A 48 -4.55 14.61 11.52
CA GLY A 48 -5.68 15.33 12.08
C GLY A 48 -5.97 15.03 13.55
N ARG A 49 -5.45 13.90 14.07
CA ARG A 49 -5.53 13.53 15.49
C ARG A 49 -4.52 14.23 16.38
N LEU A 50 -3.57 14.97 15.82
CA LEU A 50 -2.60 15.73 16.61
C LEU A 50 -3.28 16.94 17.27
N PRO A 51 -2.80 17.39 18.43
CA PRO A 51 -3.28 18.64 19.03
C PRO A 51 -3.05 19.83 18.09
N ASP A 52 -3.94 20.81 18.18
CA ASP A 52 -3.80 22.07 17.45
C ASP A 52 -2.44 22.73 17.71
N GLY A 53 -1.73 23.08 16.65
CA GLY A 53 -0.41 23.69 16.79
C GLY A 53 0.43 23.69 15.52
N SER A 54 1.67 24.16 15.69
CA SER A 54 2.64 24.27 14.60
C SER A 54 2.95 22.92 13.94
N ARG A 55 3.02 21.85 14.73
CA ARG A 55 3.27 20.49 14.23
C ARG A 55 2.17 19.99 13.29
N LEU A 56 0.89 20.13 13.69
CA LEU A 56 -0.25 19.74 12.86
C LEU A 56 -0.23 20.49 11.53
N ARG A 57 -0.08 21.83 11.57
CA ARG A 57 -0.07 22.65 10.34
C ARG A 57 1.08 22.30 9.41
N LYS A 58 2.27 22.07 9.95
CA LYS A 58 3.45 21.66 9.16
C LYS A 58 3.23 20.31 8.48
N LEU A 59 2.76 19.31 9.22
CA LEU A 59 2.51 17.98 8.67
C LEU A 59 1.38 17.98 7.64
N MET A 60 0.29 18.71 7.89
CA MET A 60 -0.82 18.86 6.92
C MET A 60 -0.32 19.51 5.62
N SER A 61 0.47 20.58 5.72
CA SER A 61 1.03 21.25 4.55
C SER A 61 1.99 20.34 3.78
N ALA A 62 2.82 19.56 4.48
CA ALA A 62 3.75 18.62 3.86
C ALA A 62 3.00 17.48 3.14
N ALA A 63 2.00 16.88 3.77
CA ALA A 63 1.18 15.83 3.16
C ALA A 63 0.44 16.35 1.91
N ALA A 64 -0.15 17.55 2.00
CA ALA A 64 -0.82 18.16 0.85
C ALA A 64 0.13 18.42 -0.33
N ALA A 65 1.38 18.82 -0.06
CA ALA A 65 2.40 18.98 -1.09
C ALA A 65 2.74 17.63 -1.74
N VAL A 66 3.05 16.60 -0.94
CA VAL A 66 3.33 15.24 -1.43
C VAL A 66 2.20 14.73 -2.34
N PHE A 67 0.94 14.84 -1.91
CA PHE A 67 -0.18 14.35 -2.71
C PHE A 67 -0.39 15.13 -4.02
N LYS A 68 -0.12 16.44 -4.02
CA LYS A 68 -0.38 17.32 -5.17
C LYS A 68 0.81 17.43 -6.13
N GLU A 69 2.03 17.15 -5.67
CA GLU A 69 3.25 17.32 -6.45
C GLU A 69 3.85 15.96 -6.83
N ASP A 70 3.91 15.02 -5.89
CA ASP A 70 4.57 13.72 -6.09
C ASP A 70 3.62 12.62 -6.53
N PHE A 71 2.30 12.79 -6.37
CA PHE A 71 1.27 11.79 -6.73
C PHE A 71 0.15 12.33 -7.62
N THR A 72 0.37 13.46 -8.29
CA THR A 72 -0.56 13.98 -9.30
C THR A 72 -0.94 12.89 -10.30
N ASP A 73 -2.24 12.67 -10.49
CA ASP A 73 -2.82 11.65 -11.36
C ASP A 73 -2.45 10.19 -11.01
N ARG A 74 -1.86 9.97 -9.82
CA ARG A 74 -1.44 8.65 -9.29
C ARG A 74 -2.01 8.37 -7.90
N VAL A 75 -3.10 9.05 -7.56
CA VAL A 75 -3.99 8.68 -6.45
C VAL A 75 -5.14 7.88 -7.03
N LEU A 76 -5.12 6.57 -6.83
CA LEU A 76 -6.11 5.64 -7.35
C LEU A 76 -7.40 5.71 -6.51
N GLU A 77 -8.54 5.84 -7.19
CA GLU A 77 -9.85 5.93 -6.58
C GLU A 77 -10.39 4.57 -6.16
N PHE A 78 -11.26 4.56 -5.14
CA PHE A 78 -12.14 3.42 -4.87
C PHE A 78 -13.47 3.69 -5.57
N ASP A 79 -13.56 3.26 -6.81
CA ASP A 79 -14.70 3.46 -7.69
C ASP A 79 -15.69 2.28 -7.65
N ALA A 80 -16.66 2.27 -8.57
CA ALA A 80 -17.68 1.22 -8.64
C ALA A 80 -17.08 -0.16 -8.97
N ASP A 81 -16.06 -0.22 -9.83
CA ASP A 81 -15.41 -1.49 -10.19
C ASP A 81 -14.63 -2.04 -8.99
N ALA A 82 -13.92 -1.16 -8.27
CA ALA A 82 -13.26 -1.52 -7.03
C ALA A 82 -14.26 -1.96 -5.94
N ALA A 83 -15.47 -1.37 -5.90
CA ALA A 83 -16.50 -1.80 -4.97
C ALA A 83 -17.03 -3.23 -5.26
N VAL A 84 -17.11 -3.62 -6.53
CA VAL A 84 -17.47 -5.00 -6.92
C VAL A 84 -16.38 -5.98 -6.51
N GLU A 85 -15.11 -5.68 -6.81
CA GLU A 85 -13.96 -6.51 -6.42
C GLU A 85 -13.82 -6.62 -4.89
N TYR A 86 -14.10 -5.52 -4.17
CA TYR A 86 -14.13 -5.51 -2.70
C TYR A 86 -15.14 -6.52 -2.16
N ALA A 87 -16.38 -6.49 -2.66
CA ALA A 87 -17.43 -7.36 -2.17
C ALA A 87 -17.09 -8.84 -2.40
N ALA A 88 -16.60 -9.18 -3.60
CA ALA A 88 -16.17 -10.53 -3.92
C ALA A 88 -15.02 -10.98 -3.01
N LEU A 89 -13.98 -10.17 -2.87
CA LEU A 89 -12.80 -10.45 -2.05
C LEU A 89 -13.17 -10.69 -0.58
N VAL A 90 -14.01 -9.84 0.02
CA VAL A 90 -14.39 -9.97 1.43
C VAL A 90 -15.19 -11.26 1.64
N VAL A 91 -16.16 -11.57 0.78
CA VAL A 91 -16.96 -12.80 0.87
C VAL A 91 -16.08 -14.04 0.73
N GLU A 92 -15.14 -14.05 -0.23
CA GLU A 92 -14.21 -15.16 -0.44
C GLU A 92 -13.33 -15.40 0.80
N ARG A 93 -12.82 -14.32 1.41
CA ARG A 93 -12.01 -14.42 2.63
C ARG A 93 -12.79 -14.91 3.83
N GLU A 94 -14.00 -14.39 4.04
CA GLU A 94 -14.87 -14.83 5.13
C GLU A 94 -15.22 -16.31 4.99
N ALA A 95 -15.50 -16.78 3.76
CA ALA A 95 -15.72 -18.20 3.48
C ALA A 95 -14.48 -19.07 3.77
N ALA A 96 -13.27 -18.50 3.62
CA ALA A 96 -12.01 -19.14 3.98
C ALA A 96 -11.65 -19.01 5.48
N GLY A 97 -12.50 -18.39 6.31
CA GLY A 97 -12.24 -18.17 7.74
C GLY A 97 -11.21 -17.08 8.03
N LEU A 98 -10.96 -16.19 7.06
CA LEU A 98 -10.01 -15.09 7.16
C LEU A 98 -10.77 -13.76 7.23
N SER A 99 -10.44 -12.91 8.21
CA SER A 99 -10.92 -11.52 8.23
C SER A 99 -9.95 -10.60 7.50
N ILE A 100 -10.44 -9.43 7.09
CA ILE A 100 -9.63 -8.34 6.56
C ILE A 100 -10.25 -7.01 7.01
N PRO A 101 -9.46 -6.03 7.47
CA PRO A 101 -9.97 -4.69 7.74
C PRO A 101 -10.57 -4.06 6.49
N MET A 102 -11.62 -3.24 6.66
CA MET A 102 -12.31 -2.61 5.52
C MET A 102 -11.35 -1.79 4.65
N ALA A 103 -10.45 -1.01 5.25
CA ALA A 103 -9.47 -0.19 4.53
C ALA A 103 -8.52 -1.06 3.69
N ASP A 104 -7.97 -2.13 4.27
CA ASP A 104 -7.09 -3.08 3.56
C ASP A 104 -7.83 -3.77 2.40
N ALA A 105 -9.09 -4.16 2.62
CA ALA A 105 -9.90 -4.76 1.56
C ALA A 105 -10.19 -3.77 0.43
N GLN A 106 -10.42 -2.49 0.73
CA GLN A 106 -10.58 -1.44 -0.28
C GLN A 106 -9.28 -1.24 -1.08
N ILE A 107 -8.13 -1.16 -0.39
CA ILE A 107 -6.82 -1.08 -1.05
C ILE A 107 -6.59 -2.29 -1.95
N ALA A 108 -6.88 -3.50 -1.45
CA ALA A 108 -6.70 -4.72 -2.20
C ALA A 108 -7.59 -4.77 -3.46
N ALA A 109 -8.84 -4.31 -3.34
CA ALA A 109 -9.77 -4.24 -4.46
C ALA A 109 -9.32 -3.25 -5.54
N VAL A 110 -8.87 -2.05 -5.15
CA VAL A 110 -8.25 -1.10 -6.09
C VAL A 110 -7.04 -1.74 -6.78
N CYS A 111 -6.21 -2.48 -6.03
CA CYS A 111 -5.06 -3.15 -6.61
C CYS A 111 -5.42 -4.24 -7.61
N ARG A 112 -6.53 -4.97 -7.39
CA ARG A 112 -7.03 -5.98 -8.32
C ARG A 112 -7.52 -5.34 -9.63
N VAL A 113 -8.36 -4.30 -9.54
CA VAL A 113 -8.88 -3.58 -10.71
C VAL A 113 -7.74 -3.02 -11.57
N GLN A 114 -6.72 -2.45 -10.93
CA GLN A 114 -5.61 -1.78 -11.60
C GLN A 114 -4.44 -2.74 -11.93
N ALA A 115 -4.59 -4.03 -11.64
CA ALA A 115 -3.57 -5.07 -11.82
C ALA A 115 -2.17 -4.66 -11.30
N CYS A 116 -2.13 -4.07 -10.10
CA CYS A 116 -0.89 -3.53 -9.53
C CYS A 116 -0.36 -4.36 -8.35
N THR A 117 0.92 -4.16 -8.05
CA THR A 117 1.57 -4.75 -6.88
C THR A 117 1.44 -3.82 -5.68
N LEU A 118 1.03 -4.35 -4.52
CA LEU A 118 0.94 -3.58 -3.27
C LEU A 118 2.26 -3.66 -2.48
N ALA A 119 2.88 -2.52 -2.23
CA ALA A 119 4.01 -2.41 -1.32
C ALA A 119 3.51 -2.22 0.11
N THR A 120 3.76 -3.21 0.97
CA THR A 120 3.28 -3.20 2.36
C THR A 120 4.20 -4.01 3.27
N ARG A 121 4.35 -3.56 4.51
CA ARG A 121 4.94 -4.37 5.59
C ARG A 121 4.04 -5.53 6.00
N ASN A 122 2.73 -5.40 5.79
CA ASN A 122 1.69 -6.26 6.32
C ASN A 122 1.27 -7.35 5.33
N VAL A 123 2.24 -7.99 4.66
CA VAL A 123 1.99 -8.99 3.60
C VAL A 123 0.98 -10.09 3.99
N ARG A 124 0.98 -10.49 5.27
CA ARG A 124 0.07 -11.52 5.79
C ARG A 124 -1.39 -11.12 5.71
N ASP A 125 -1.71 -9.84 5.90
CA ASP A 125 -3.09 -9.36 5.92
C ASP A 125 -3.73 -9.45 4.52
N PHE A 126 -2.89 -9.41 3.49
CA PHE A 126 -3.29 -9.51 2.09
C PHE A 126 -3.21 -10.94 1.51
N GLN A 127 -2.82 -11.96 2.30
CA GLN A 127 -2.76 -13.35 1.82
C GLN A 127 -4.13 -13.87 1.42
N GLY A 128 -4.27 -14.40 0.20
CA GLY A 128 -5.57 -14.90 -0.28
C GLY A 128 -6.53 -13.81 -0.78
N THR A 129 -6.04 -12.57 -0.96
CA THR A 129 -6.80 -11.51 -1.65
C THR A 129 -6.67 -11.58 -3.17
N GLY A 130 -5.65 -12.26 -3.68
CA GLY A 130 -5.26 -12.25 -5.10
C GLY A 130 -4.34 -11.08 -5.49
N VAL A 131 -4.02 -10.18 -4.55
CA VAL A 131 -3.08 -9.08 -4.77
C VAL A 131 -1.64 -9.57 -4.66
N THR A 132 -0.79 -9.17 -5.61
CA THR A 132 0.66 -9.38 -5.50
C THR A 132 1.22 -8.35 -4.53
N THR A 133 1.98 -8.79 -3.53
CA THR A 133 2.56 -7.91 -2.51
C THR A 133 4.08 -7.86 -2.60
N VAL A 134 4.67 -6.75 -2.18
CA VAL A 134 6.13 -6.58 -1.99
C VAL A 134 6.38 -5.98 -0.61
N ASN A 135 7.36 -6.51 0.13
CA ASN A 135 7.73 -5.99 1.46
C ASN A 135 9.09 -5.28 1.38
N PRO A 136 9.10 -3.93 1.34
CA PRO A 136 10.34 -3.18 1.14
C PRO A 136 11.27 -3.16 2.36
N TRP A 137 10.88 -3.74 3.49
CA TRP A 137 11.77 -3.93 4.65
C TRP A 137 12.68 -5.16 4.51
N ASN A 138 12.44 -6.03 3.53
CA ASN A 138 13.22 -7.26 3.36
C ASN A 138 14.32 -7.09 2.30
N ASP A 139 15.44 -7.79 2.49
CA ASP A 139 16.53 -7.87 1.49
C ASP A 139 16.07 -8.47 0.15
N ASP A 140 15.13 -9.42 0.23
CA ASP A 140 14.41 -10.01 -0.92
C ASP A 140 12.94 -9.55 -0.80
N PRO A 141 12.59 -8.39 -1.40
CA PRO A 141 11.32 -7.73 -1.12
C PRO A 141 10.14 -8.40 -1.83
N TYR A 142 10.39 -9.18 -2.88
CA TYR A 142 9.36 -9.92 -3.61
C TYR A 142 9.16 -11.30 -2.97
N PRO A 143 7.94 -11.66 -2.54
CA PRO A 143 7.69 -13.00 -2.03
C PRO A 143 8.00 -14.01 -3.14
N ARG A 144 8.87 -14.97 -2.83
CA ARG A 144 9.18 -16.06 -3.77
C ARG A 144 7.90 -16.80 -4.09
N THR A 145 7.54 -16.85 -5.36
CA THR A 145 6.44 -17.69 -5.81
C THR A 145 6.83 -19.15 -5.60
N ASN A 146 5.93 -19.99 -5.08
CA ASN A 146 6.13 -21.42 -4.84
C ASN A 146 6.54 -22.25 -6.09
N ALA A 147 6.74 -21.62 -7.25
CA ALA A 147 7.23 -22.26 -8.47
C ALA A 147 8.73 -22.61 -8.43
N GLU A 148 9.51 -22.05 -7.50
CA GLU A 148 10.98 -22.26 -7.46
C GLU A 148 11.44 -23.39 -6.52
N GLU A 149 10.56 -23.94 -5.67
CA GLU A 149 10.91 -25.02 -4.73
C GLU A 149 10.89 -26.43 -5.35
N GLY A 150 10.38 -26.58 -6.58
CA GLY A 150 10.32 -27.88 -7.29
C GLY A 150 11.61 -28.33 -7.99
N GLY A 151 12.70 -27.56 -7.88
CA GLY A 151 13.90 -27.69 -8.71
C GLY A 151 15.17 -28.19 -8.02
N ARG A 152 15.08 -28.97 -6.95
CA ARG A 152 16.26 -29.68 -6.39
C ARG A 152 15.93 -31.12 -6.00
N THR A 153 15.85 -31.97 -7.03
CA THR A 153 16.27 -33.37 -6.91
C THR A 153 17.47 -33.57 -7.83
N GLY A 154 18.64 -33.66 -7.22
CA GLY A 154 19.92 -34.05 -7.82
C GLY A 154 20.81 -34.57 -6.71
#